data_AF-A0A1Y1V934-F1
#
_entry.id   AF-A0A1Y1V934-F1
#
_cell.length_a   1.000
_cell.length_b   1.000
_cell.length_c   1.000
_cell.angle_alpha   90.00
_cell.angle_beta   90.00
_cell.angle_gamma   90.00
#
_symmetry.space_group_name_H-M   'P 1'
#
loop_
_entity.id
_entity.type
_entity.pdbx_description
1 polymer ?
#
loop_
_entity_poly.entity_id
_entity_poly.type
_entity_poly.pdbx_seq_one_letter_code
_entity_poly.pdbx_strand_id
1 'polypeptide(L)'
;MEIISLNRTIFILDCHPDCTKQSTQCDEYCKNLPPRSIWSCFIEGVHEYSRIFYDLSYSSKSMLSVHISNGNSNNIVNNWNDIEQIPEQISKGLQSVNLEKIESKIDRIQNSIIKALKSLEEENEEHKFDKINGRIVLLLLDNSNKFNIDKSDRINKKNIFRYYESKDSSFDIRDILISAWEKFTSSKNEKKNKLEN
;
A
#
# COMPACT_ATOMS: atom_id res chain seq x y z
N MET A 1 -10.59 -15.42 29.91
CA MET A 1 -9.73 -14.45 29.17
C MET A 1 -10.51 -14.02 27.95
N GLU A 2 -10.77 -12.72 27.82
CA GLU A 2 -11.42 -12.16 26.64
C GLU A 2 -10.38 -12.11 25.51
N ILE A 3 -10.64 -12.75 24.38
CA ILE A 3 -9.71 -12.73 23.24
C ILE A 3 -9.66 -11.30 22.72
N ILE A 4 -8.54 -10.61 22.93
CA ILE A 4 -8.34 -9.26 22.40
C ILE A 4 -7.97 -9.41 20.93
N SER A 5 -8.95 -9.21 20.06
CA SER A 5 -8.71 -9.12 18.62
C SER A 5 -8.40 -7.68 18.24
N LEU A 6 -7.21 -7.46 17.67
CA LEU A 6 -6.78 -6.15 17.20
C LEU A 6 -6.94 -6.04 15.69
N ASN A 7 -7.26 -4.84 15.21
CA ASN A 7 -7.31 -4.55 13.79
C ASN A 7 -6.08 -3.71 13.42
N ARG A 8 -5.40 -4.12 12.35
CA ARG A 8 -4.23 -3.41 11.82
C ARG A 8 -4.43 -3.23 10.32
N THR A 9 -4.47 -1.98 9.87
CA THR A 9 -4.61 -1.66 8.44
C THR A 9 -3.31 -1.05 7.92
N ILE A 10 -2.75 -1.59 6.85
CA ILE A 10 -1.61 -0.98 6.16
C ILE A 10 -2.05 -0.49 4.80
N PHE A 11 -1.93 0.80 4.55
CA PHE A 11 -1.99 1.35 3.19
C PHE A 11 -0.63 1.22 2.53
N ILE A 12 -0.58 0.73 1.30
CA ILE A 12 0.62 0.78 0.46
C ILE A 12 0.30 1.68 -0.73
N LEU A 13 1.01 2.81 -0.81
CA LEU A 13 0.81 3.82 -1.85
C LEU A 13 1.89 3.71 -2.92
N ASP A 14 1.49 3.57 -4.18
CA ASP A 14 2.42 3.59 -5.30
C ASP A 14 3.02 4.99 -5.49
N CYS A 15 4.35 5.02 -5.52
CA CYS A 15 5.17 6.22 -5.66
C CYS A 15 5.79 6.33 -7.06
N HIS A 16 5.14 5.72 -8.07
CA HIS A 16 5.58 5.81 -9.46
C HIS A 16 5.67 7.29 -9.91
N PRO A 17 6.69 7.72 -10.69
CA PRO A 17 6.82 9.11 -11.12
C PRO A 17 5.57 9.65 -11.85
N ASP A 18 4.92 8.81 -12.64
CA ASP A 18 3.65 9.14 -13.31
C ASP A 18 2.49 9.45 -12.33
N CYS A 19 2.60 9.15 -11.03
CA CYS A 19 1.62 9.61 -10.02
C CYS A 19 1.61 11.14 -9.85
N THR A 20 2.70 11.83 -10.24
CA THR A 20 2.73 13.31 -10.28
C THR A 20 1.93 13.90 -11.43
N LYS A 21 1.59 13.09 -12.44
CA LYS A 21 0.83 13.55 -13.61
C LYS A 21 -0.62 13.83 -13.21
N GLN A 22 -1.22 14.75 -13.95
CA GLN A 22 -2.64 15.07 -13.82
C GLN A 22 -3.49 13.82 -13.96
N SER A 23 -4.40 13.62 -13.01
CA SER A 23 -5.43 12.59 -13.09
C SER A 23 -6.36 12.89 -14.26
N THR A 24 -6.54 11.94 -15.15
CA THR A 24 -7.51 12.01 -16.26
C THR A 24 -8.93 11.68 -15.82
N GLN A 25 -9.13 11.33 -14.55
CA GLN A 25 -10.42 10.95 -13.97
C GLN A 25 -11.17 12.13 -13.32
N CYS A 26 -10.70 13.36 -13.51
CA CYS A 26 -11.47 14.54 -13.16
C CYS A 26 -12.72 14.59 -14.06
N ASP A 27 -13.87 14.28 -13.46
CA ASP A 27 -15.16 14.29 -14.14
C ASP A 27 -15.56 15.71 -14.60
N GLU A 28 -16.71 15.81 -15.26
CA GLU A 28 -17.23 17.09 -15.72
C GLU A 28 -17.50 18.11 -14.59
N TYR A 29 -17.67 17.64 -13.35
CA TYR A 29 -17.83 18.47 -12.15
C TYR A 29 -16.51 19.08 -11.68
N CYS A 30 -15.38 18.50 -12.08
CA CYS A 30 -14.04 18.99 -11.77
C CYS A 30 -13.48 20.00 -12.79
N LYS A 31 -14.23 20.37 -13.86
CA LYS A 31 -13.77 21.26 -14.93
C LYS A 31 -13.25 22.63 -14.47
N ASN A 32 -13.75 23.13 -13.33
CA ASN A 32 -13.36 24.43 -12.76
C ASN A 32 -12.38 24.31 -11.59
N LEU A 33 -11.96 23.09 -11.23
CA LEU A 33 -10.98 22.86 -10.17
C LEU A 33 -9.58 22.76 -10.77
N PRO A 34 -8.54 23.17 -10.04
CA PRO A 34 -7.18 22.98 -10.49
C PRO A 34 -6.90 21.49 -10.73
N PRO A 35 -6.10 21.15 -11.76
CA PRO A 35 -5.65 19.79 -11.99
C PRO A 35 -5.06 19.16 -10.72
N ARG A 36 -5.53 17.96 -10.35
CA ARG A 36 -4.95 17.18 -9.26
C ARG A 36 -4.09 16.06 -9.81
N SER A 37 -2.95 15.83 -9.16
CA SER A 37 -2.13 14.67 -9.46
C SER A 37 -2.76 13.40 -8.89
N ILE A 38 -2.43 12.23 -9.44
CA ILE A 38 -2.87 10.94 -8.88
C ILE A 38 -2.35 10.78 -7.45
N TRP A 39 -1.14 11.26 -7.16
CA TRP A 39 -0.57 11.30 -5.82
C TRP A 39 -1.43 12.13 -4.84
N SER A 40 -1.88 13.32 -5.26
CA SER A 40 -2.80 14.14 -4.47
C SER A 40 -4.09 13.37 -4.16
N CYS A 41 -4.65 12.64 -5.14
CA CYS A 41 -5.83 11.81 -4.94
C CYS A 41 -5.58 10.67 -3.92
N PHE A 42 -4.41 10.03 -3.93
CA PHE A 42 -4.05 9.04 -2.92
C PHE A 42 -3.97 9.66 -1.52
N ILE A 43 -3.31 10.80 -1.37
CA ILE A 43 -3.22 11.50 -0.08
C ILE A 43 -4.61 11.87 0.43
N GLU A 44 -5.46 12.47 -0.40
CA GLU A 44 -6.81 12.87 -0.04
C GLU A 44 -7.66 11.67 0.41
N GLY A 45 -7.61 10.56 -0.34
CA GLY A 45 -8.34 9.34 0.00
C GLY A 45 -7.86 8.69 1.30
N VAL A 46 -6.54 8.64 1.54
CA VAL A 46 -5.96 8.08 2.77
C VAL A 46 -6.26 8.99 3.96
N HIS A 47 -6.17 10.31 3.79
CA HIS A 47 -6.51 11.27 4.85
C HIS A 47 -7.97 11.11 5.28
N GLU A 48 -8.89 11.10 4.33
CA GLU A 48 -10.32 10.99 4.64
C GLU A 48 -10.67 9.62 5.24
N TYR A 49 -10.06 8.54 4.74
CA TYR A 49 -10.20 7.22 5.37
C TYR A 49 -9.70 7.25 6.81
N SER A 50 -8.53 7.85 7.06
CA SER A 50 -7.94 7.93 8.40
C SER A 50 -8.83 8.72 9.35
N ARG A 51 -9.39 9.84 8.90
CA ARG A 51 -10.33 10.65 9.68
C ARG A 51 -11.54 9.83 10.11
N ILE A 52 -12.24 9.21 9.15
CA ILE A 52 -13.42 8.38 9.43
C ILE A 52 -13.05 7.17 10.30
N PHE A 53 -11.91 6.54 10.04
CA PHE A 53 -11.45 5.38 10.79
C PHE A 53 -11.28 5.68 12.28
N TYR A 54 -10.68 6.82 12.62
CA TYR A 54 -10.49 7.24 14.01
C TYR A 54 -11.73 7.90 14.64
N ASP A 55 -12.65 8.44 13.84
CA ASP A 55 -13.97 8.84 14.33
C ASP A 55 -14.80 7.61 14.80
N LEU A 56 -14.57 6.44 14.18
CA LEU A 56 -15.32 5.21 14.44
C LEU A 56 -14.60 4.20 15.34
N SER A 57 -13.29 4.31 15.51
CA SER A 57 -12.46 3.28 16.15
C SER A 57 -11.46 3.87 17.14
N TYR A 58 -11.23 3.16 18.25
CA TYR A 58 -10.20 3.53 19.23
C TYR A 58 -8.83 2.98 18.82
N SER A 59 -7.78 3.80 18.92
CA SER A 59 -6.40 3.43 18.56
C SER A 59 -5.91 2.18 19.31
N SER A 60 -6.31 2.02 20.57
CA SER A 60 -6.01 0.85 21.40
C SER A 60 -6.48 -0.49 20.82
N LYS A 61 -7.49 -0.48 19.93
CA LYS A 61 -8.01 -1.68 19.25
C LYS A 61 -7.71 -1.70 17.76
N SER A 62 -7.52 -0.54 17.15
CA SER A 62 -7.53 -0.38 15.70
C SER A 62 -6.54 0.72 15.29
N MET A 63 -5.49 0.32 14.57
CA MET A 63 -4.44 1.22 14.13
C MET A 63 -4.24 1.12 12.63
N LEU A 64 -3.70 2.18 12.03
CA LEU A 64 -3.35 2.20 10.62
C LEU A 64 -1.89 2.63 10.43
N SER A 65 -1.23 2.06 9.43
CA SER A 65 0.09 2.48 8.99
C SER A 65 0.07 2.76 7.48
N VAL A 66 0.83 3.76 7.03
CA VAL A 66 0.95 4.08 5.61
C VAL A 66 2.38 3.84 5.14
N HIS A 67 2.53 2.98 4.15
CA HIS A 67 3.78 2.59 3.53
C HIS A 67 3.86 3.16 2.12
N ILE A 68 5.00 3.75 1.77
CA ILE A 68 5.25 4.28 0.44
C ILE A 68 6.05 3.27 -0.37
N SER A 69 5.51 2.86 -1.52
CA SER A 69 6.16 1.94 -2.46
C SER A 69 7.10 2.70 -3.40
N ASN A 70 8.25 3.12 -2.86
CA ASN A 70 9.30 3.87 -3.57
C ASN A 70 10.57 3.05 -3.82
N GLY A 71 10.65 1.79 -3.38
CA GLY A 71 11.74 0.87 -3.69
C GLY A 71 12.48 0.33 -2.47
N ASN A 72 13.81 0.45 -2.46
CA ASN A 72 14.67 -0.09 -1.39
C ASN A 72 14.53 0.62 -0.03
N SER A 73 13.90 1.80 0.02
CA SER A 73 13.61 2.51 1.27
C SER A 73 12.11 2.76 1.39
N ASN A 74 11.30 1.70 1.48
CA ASN A 74 9.86 1.88 1.65
C ASN A 74 9.59 2.71 2.91
N ASN A 75 9.28 3.99 2.69
CA ASN A 75 9.11 4.98 3.74
C ASN A 75 7.82 4.62 4.48
N ILE A 76 7.94 4.36 5.78
CA ILE A 76 6.78 4.23 6.64
C ILE A 76 6.48 5.65 7.13
N VAL A 77 5.27 6.10 6.85
CA VAL A 77 4.76 7.42 7.25
C VAL A 77 4.50 7.45 8.76
N ASN A 78 3.97 6.35 9.29
CA ASN A 78 3.61 6.21 10.70
C ASN A 78 3.63 4.73 11.15
N ASN A 79 3.89 4.49 12.42
CA ASN A 79 4.07 3.18 13.07
C ASN A 79 2.89 2.86 14.01
N TRP A 80 2.95 1.73 14.71
CA TRP A 80 1.88 1.23 15.59
C TRP A 80 1.83 1.89 16.98
N ASN A 81 2.30 3.13 17.11
CA ASN A 81 2.23 3.87 18.37
C ASN A 81 1.07 4.86 18.38
N ASP A 82 0.44 5.04 19.55
CA ASP A 82 -0.76 5.89 19.74
C ASP A 82 -0.53 7.35 19.33
N ILE A 83 0.68 7.88 19.52
CA ILE A 83 1.02 9.28 19.24
C ILE A 83 0.89 9.59 17.75
N GLU A 84 1.17 8.59 16.91
CA GLU A 84 1.08 8.71 15.45
C GLU A 84 -0.30 8.31 14.88
N GLN A 85 -1.24 7.83 15.71
CA GLN A 85 -2.58 7.41 15.29
C GLN A 85 -3.58 8.59 15.18
N ILE A 86 -3.16 9.67 14.53
CA ILE A 86 -4.02 10.84 14.29
C ILE A 86 -3.90 11.31 12.83
N PRO A 87 -5.02 11.71 12.18
CA PRO A 87 -5.03 12.06 10.76
C PRO A 87 -4.02 13.14 10.38
N GLU A 88 -3.80 14.11 11.28
CA GLU A 88 -2.86 15.21 11.03
C GLU A 88 -1.41 14.73 10.88
N GLN A 89 -0.96 13.76 11.68
CA GLN A 89 0.41 13.24 11.61
C GLN A 89 0.61 12.42 10.34
N ILE A 90 -0.39 11.58 9.99
CA ILE A 90 -0.40 10.83 8.74
C ILE A 90 -0.31 11.78 7.54
N SER A 91 -1.09 12.87 7.54
CA SER A 91 -1.03 13.88 6.48
C SER A 91 0.32 14.58 6.39
N LYS A 92 0.92 14.97 7.52
CA LYS A 92 2.26 15.59 7.53
C LYS A 92 3.31 14.66 6.95
N GLY A 93 3.30 13.37 7.34
CA GLY A 93 4.24 12.40 6.81
C GLY A 93 4.00 12.06 5.34
N LEU A 94 2.75 12.13 4.85
CA LEU A 94 2.44 11.99 3.42
C LEU A 94 2.94 13.15 2.58
N GLN A 95 2.86 14.38 3.11
CA GLN A 95 3.32 15.59 2.43
C GLN A 95 4.85 15.67 2.30
N SER A 96 5.60 14.95 3.14
CA SER A 96 7.07 14.95 3.11
C SER A 96 7.67 13.92 2.15
N VAL A 97 6.84 13.12 1.46
CA VAL A 97 7.29 12.08 0.54
C VAL A 97 7.84 12.68 -0.75
N ASN A 98 9.11 12.40 -1.05
CA ASN A 98 9.70 12.68 -2.36
C ASN A 98 9.45 11.50 -3.33
N LEU A 99 8.99 11.81 -4.55
CA LEU A 99 8.52 10.85 -5.57
C LEU A 99 9.60 10.42 -6.59
N GLU A 100 10.87 10.70 -6.34
CA GLU A 100 11.95 10.63 -7.35
C GLU A 100 12.63 9.25 -7.57
N LYS A 101 11.99 8.11 -7.28
CA LYS A 101 12.68 6.79 -7.36
C LYS A 101 12.39 5.96 -8.62
N ILE A 102 13.48 5.47 -9.22
CA ILE A 102 13.53 4.73 -10.49
C ILE A 102 13.94 3.26 -10.23
N GLU A 103 13.16 2.53 -9.45
CA GLU A 103 13.25 1.06 -9.40
C GLU A 103 12.20 0.40 -10.32
N SER A 104 12.31 -0.90 -10.59
CA SER A 104 11.19 -1.64 -11.20
C SER A 104 9.99 -1.57 -10.25
N LYS A 105 8.82 -1.19 -10.77
CA LYS A 105 7.60 -1.09 -9.95
C LYS A 105 7.17 -2.42 -9.36
N ILE A 106 7.48 -3.54 -10.01
CA ILE A 106 7.16 -4.87 -9.49
C ILE A 106 7.91 -5.10 -8.18
N ASP A 107 9.23 -4.88 -8.22
CA ASP A 107 10.09 -5.03 -7.05
C ASP A 107 9.65 -4.09 -5.93
N ARG A 108 9.32 -2.83 -6.26
CA ARG A 108 8.81 -1.86 -5.27
C ARG A 108 7.55 -2.37 -4.57
N ILE A 109 6.55 -2.81 -5.33
CA ILE A 109 5.25 -3.27 -4.79
C ILE A 109 5.48 -4.54 -3.98
N GLN A 110 6.20 -5.52 -4.53
CA GLN A 110 6.51 -6.77 -3.86
C GLN A 110 7.23 -6.54 -2.52
N ASN A 111 8.28 -5.73 -2.51
CA ASN A 111 9.03 -5.40 -1.31
C ASN A 111 8.19 -4.64 -0.28
N SER A 112 7.25 -3.80 -0.74
CA SER A 112 6.33 -3.08 0.14
C SER A 112 5.36 -4.02 0.84
N ILE A 113 4.82 -5.01 0.10
CA ILE A 113 3.94 -6.04 0.66
C ILE A 113 4.71 -6.89 1.67
N ILE A 114 5.92 -7.36 1.33
CA ILE A 114 6.76 -8.14 2.25
C ILE A 114 7.02 -7.35 3.53
N LYS A 115 7.34 -6.05 3.43
CA LYS A 115 7.57 -5.18 4.59
C LYS A 115 6.29 -4.98 5.42
N ALA A 116 5.14 -4.82 4.77
CA ALA A 116 3.84 -4.73 5.45
C ALA A 116 3.52 -6.00 6.24
N LEU A 117 3.76 -7.18 5.64
CA LEU A 117 3.59 -8.46 6.32
C LEU A 117 4.52 -8.61 7.53
N LYS A 118 5.80 -8.23 7.39
CA LYS A 118 6.76 -8.22 8.50
C LYS A 118 6.33 -7.28 9.63
N SER A 119 5.87 -6.07 9.29
CA SER A 119 5.40 -5.10 10.28
C SER A 119 4.18 -5.60 11.07
N LEU A 120 3.27 -6.34 10.44
CA LEU A 120 2.14 -6.98 11.14
C LEU A 120 2.60 -8.13 12.06
N GLU A 121 3.63 -8.87 11.65
CA GLU A 121 4.20 -9.96 12.43
C GLU A 121 4.98 -9.45 13.64
N GLU A 122 5.86 -8.46 13.44
CA GLU A 122 6.65 -7.82 14.51
C GLU A 122 5.74 -7.23 15.59
N GLU A 123 4.67 -6.54 15.19
CA GLU A 123 3.64 -6.04 16.10
C GLU A 123 2.98 -7.16 16.93
N ASN A 124 2.71 -8.30 16.31
CA ASN A 124 2.13 -9.47 16.99
C ASN A 124 3.10 -10.09 17.98
N GLU A 125 4.39 -10.17 17.63
CA GLU A 125 5.45 -10.75 18.46
C GLU A 125 5.81 -9.87 19.66
N GLU A 126 5.95 -8.56 19.45
CA GLU A 126 6.35 -7.60 20.49
C GLU A 126 5.33 -7.54 21.62
N HIS A 127 4.04 -7.46 21.27
CA HIS A 127 2.97 -7.28 22.24
C HIS A 127 2.21 -8.56 22.59
N LYS A 128 2.58 -9.69 21.98
CA LYS A 128 2.01 -11.03 22.25
C LYS A 128 0.49 -11.07 22.18
N PHE A 129 -0.06 -10.48 21.13
CA PHE A 129 -1.51 -10.47 20.93
C PHE A 129 -2.02 -11.88 20.59
N ASP A 130 -3.23 -12.21 21.08
CA ASP A 130 -3.88 -13.49 20.78
C ASP A 130 -4.25 -13.61 19.30
N LYS A 131 -4.68 -12.49 18.69
CA LYS A 131 -5.08 -12.43 17.27
C LYS A 131 -5.02 -11.01 16.71
N ILE A 132 -4.32 -10.87 15.58
CA ILE A 132 -4.40 -9.67 14.72
C ILE A 132 -5.24 -9.97 13.49
N ASN A 133 -6.24 -9.13 13.23
CA ASN A 133 -6.91 -9.01 11.94
C ASN A 133 -6.15 -7.98 11.08
N GLY A 134 -5.17 -8.46 10.32
CA GLY A 134 -4.38 -7.63 9.41
C GLY A 134 -5.11 -7.38 8.09
N ARG A 135 -5.06 -6.14 7.60
CA ARG A 135 -5.59 -5.74 6.29
C ARG A 135 -4.54 -4.93 5.55
N ILE A 136 -4.24 -5.29 4.31
CA ILE A 136 -3.37 -4.50 3.43
C ILE A 136 -4.24 -3.90 2.32
N VAL A 137 -4.20 -2.58 2.17
CA VAL A 137 -4.90 -1.82 1.13
C VAL A 137 -3.87 -1.29 0.15
N LEU A 138 -3.99 -1.68 -1.12
CA LEU A 138 -3.07 -1.25 -2.17
C LEU A 138 -3.71 -0.12 -2.99
N LEU A 139 -3.07 1.05 -3.02
CA LEU A 139 -3.41 2.14 -3.93
C LEU A 139 -2.34 2.22 -5.02
N LEU A 140 -2.67 1.69 -6.20
CA LEU A 140 -1.72 1.47 -7.29
C LEU A 140 -2.10 2.28 -8.53
N LEU A 141 -1.09 2.79 -9.25
CA LEU A 141 -1.31 3.44 -10.54
C LEU A 141 -1.56 2.39 -11.64
N ASP A 142 -2.73 2.43 -12.29
CA ASP A 142 -2.93 1.73 -13.56
C ASP A 142 -2.26 2.51 -14.70
N ASN A 143 -1.14 2.01 -15.22
CA ASN A 143 -0.37 2.66 -16.29
C ASN A 143 -0.60 2.04 -17.68
N SER A 144 -1.58 1.15 -17.83
CA SER A 144 -1.97 0.52 -19.09
C SER A 144 -2.25 1.51 -20.24
N ASN A 145 -2.82 2.68 -19.95
CA ASN A 145 -3.07 3.73 -20.95
C ASN A 145 -1.78 4.28 -21.59
N LYS A 146 -0.64 4.21 -20.88
CA LYS A 146 0.66 4.67 -21.40
C LYS A 146 1.13 3.86 -22.60
N PHE A 147 0.67 2.62 -22.72
CA PHE A 147 1.12 1.69 -23.74
C PHE A 147 0.09 1.48 -24.87
N ASN A 148 -0.95 2.33 -24.94
CA ASN A 148 -2.03 2.24 -25.94
C ASN A 148 -2.62 0.84 -26.06
N ILE A 149 -2.84 0.19 -24.91
CA ILE A 149 -3.39 -1.16 -24.87
C ILE A 149 -4.88 -1.06 -25.11
N ASP A 150 -5.31 -1.70 -26.19
CA ASP A 150 -6.65 -1.59 -26.72
C ASP A 150 -7.68 -2.01 -25.66
N LYS A 151 -8.72 -1.19 -25.45
CA LYS A 151 -9.71 -1.43 -24.38
C LYS A 151 -10.48 -2.73 -24.61
N SER A 152 -10.55 -3.20 -25.86
CA SER A 152 -11.13 -4.48 -26.28
C SER A 152 -10.42 -5.68 -25.66
N ASP A 153 -9.10 -5.62 -25.44
CA ASP A 153 -8.32 -6.69 -24.79
C ASP A 153 -8.59 -6.82 -23.29
N ARG A 154 -9.10 -5.75 -22.65
CA ARG A 154 -9.52 -5.80 -21.23
C ARG A 154 -10.87 -6.48 -21.04
N ILE A 155 -11.74 -6.48 -22.04
CA ILE A 155 -13.10 -7.03 -21.93
C ILE A 155 -13.07 -8.58 -21.97
N ASN A 156 -12.11 -9.17 -22.69
CA ASN A 156 -11.96 -10.62 -22.80
C ASN A 156 -11.12 -11.26 -21.70
N LYS A 157 -10.35 -10.47 -20.93
CA LYS A 157 -9.55 -10.95 -19.80
C LYS A 157 -10.22 -10.47 -18.52
N LYS A 158 -10.84 -11.38 -17.76
CA LYS A 158 -11.40 -11.20 -16.39
C LYS A 158 -10.82 -9.95 -15.71
N ASN A 159 -11.66 -9.03 -15.21
CA ASN A 159 -11.31 -7.75 -14.54
C ASN A 159 -10.14 -7.87 -13.53
N ILE A 160 -8.92 -7.97 -14.02
CA ILE A 160 -7.72 -8.20 -13.24
C ILE A 160 -6.82 -7.02 -13.49
N PHE A 161 -6.42 -6.35 -12.42
CA PHE A 161 -5.45 -5.28 -12.49
C PHE A 161 -4.12 -5.82 -13.04
N ARG A 162 -3.69 -5.25 -14.17
CA ARG A 162 -2.42 -5.56 -14.80
C ARG A 162 -1.52 -4.34 -14.77
N TYR A 163 -0.27 -4.58 -14.42
CA TYR A 163 0.78 -3.59 -14.48
C TYR A 163 1.60 -3.78 -15.75
N TYR A 164 2.09 -2.69 -16.34
CA TYR A 164 2.88 -2.73 -17.57
C TYR A 164 4.23 -2.05 -17.34
N GLU A 165 5.33 -2.76 -17.56
CA GLU A 165 6.67 -2.14 -17.59
C GLU A 165 7.05 -1.66 -18.99
N SER A 166 6.60 -2.43 -19.99
CA SER A 166 6.72 -2.11 -21.40
C SER A 166 5.45 -2.57 -22.13
N LYS A 167 5.37 -2.29 -23.43
CA LYS A 167 4.23 -2.71 -24.26
C LYS A 167 4.03 -4.23 -24.26
N ASP A 168 5.13 -4.98 -24.18
CA ASP A 168 5.13 -6.45 -24.26
C ASP A 168 5.33 -7.12 -22.89
N SER A 169 5.54 -6.33 -21.83
CA SER A 169 5.79 -6.82 -20.47
C SER A 169 4.67 -6.38 -19.53
N SER A 170 3.75 -7.31 -19.26
CA SER A 170 2.62 -7.10 -18.36
C SER A 170 2.59 -8.12 -17.23
N PHE A 171 2.25 -7.66 -16.03
CA PHE A 171 2.23 -8.46 -14.81
C PHE A 171 0.85 -8.42 -14.17
N ASP A 172 0.37 -9.58 -13.76
CA ASP A 172 -0.84 -9.70 -12.96
C ASP A 172 -0.51 -9.33 -11.50
N ILE A 173 -1.32 -8.44 -10.90
CA ILE A 173 -1.09 -8.08 -9.49
C ILE A 173 -1.15 -9.30 -8.57
N ARG A 174 -1.94 -10.32 -8.92
CA ARG A 174 -2.10 -11.53 -8.11
C ARG A 174 -0.81 -12.33 -8.06
N ASP A 175 -0.05 -12.37 -9.15
CA ASP A 175 1.24 -13.06 -9.20
C ASP A 175 2.26 -12.33 -8.29
N ILE A 176 2.22 -10.99 -8.28
CA ILE A 176 3.05 -10.18 -7.39
C ILE A 176 2.69 -10.45 -5.92
N LEU A 177 1.39 -10.52 -5.59
CA LEU A 177 0.89 -10.84 -4.25
C LEU A 177 1.34 -12.24 -3.80
N ILE A 178 1.17 -13.26 -4.64
CA ILE A 178 1.56 -14.64 -4.36
C ILE A 178 3.08 -14.72 -4.13
N SER A 179 3.86 -14.13 -5.03
CA SER A 179 5.32 -14.14 -4.91
C SER A 179 5.80 -13.40 -3.65
N ALA A 180 5.16 -12.29 -3.27
CA ALA A 180 5.44 -11.58 -2.02
C ALA A 180 5.19 -12.48 -0.80
N TRP A 181 4.05 -13.17 -0.78
CA TRP A 181 3.66 -14.07 0.29
C TRP A 181 4.63 -15.25 0.43
N GLU A 182 4.97 -15.91 -0.68
CA GLU A 182 5.92 -17.02 -0.70
C GLU A 182 7.28 -16.60 -0.15
N LYS A 183 7.86 -15.49 -0.65
CA LYS A 183 9.14 -14.95 -0.16
C LYS A 183 9.09 -14.64 1.35
N PHE A 184 7.99 -14.06 1.83
CA PHE A 184 7.80 -13.80 3.25
C PHE A 184 7.81 -15.10 4.07
N THR A 185 7.00 -16.10 3.69
CA THR A 185 6.90 -17.38 4.40
C THR A 185 8.20 -18.19 4.39
N SER A 186 8.93 -18.22 3.27
CA SER A 186 10.23 -18.89 3.18
C SER A 186 11.25 -18.26 4.13
N SER A 187 11.32 -16.92 4.17
CA SER A 187 12.22 -16.20 5.08
C SER A 187 11.93 -16.47 6.57
N LYS A 188 10.66 -16.73 6.91
CA LYS A 188 10.23 -17.09 8.26
C LYS A 188 10.68 -18.50 8.65
N ASN A 189 10.52 -19.46 7.75
CA ASN A 189 10.92 -20.85 8.00
C ASN A 189 12.45 -20.97 8.17
N GLU A 190 13.22 -20.23 7.38
CA GLU A 190 14.68 -20.18 7.55
C GLU A 190 15.12 -19.60 8.89
N LYS A 191 14.45 -18.55 9.40
CA LYS A 191 14.74 -18.00 10.73
C LYS A 191 14.45 -19.00 11.85
N LYS A 192 13.33 -19.73 11.78
CA LYS A 192 13.00 -20.76 12.78
C LYS A 192 14.03 -21.89 12.80
N ASN A 193 14.41 -22.41 11.64
CA ASN A 193 15.40 -23.49 11.53
C ASN A 193 16.80 -23.07 12.04
N LYS A 194 17.13 -21.77 12.05
CA LYS A 194 18.38 -21.25 12.63
C LYS A 194 18.33 -21.02 14.15
N LEU A 195 17.13 -20.91 14.73
CA LEU A 195 16.93 -20.75 16.18
C LEU A 195 16.82 -22.11 16.90
N GLU A 196 16.55 -23.18 16.16
CA GLU A 196 16.41 -24.55 16.65
C GLU A 196 17.70 -25.39 16.53
N ASN A 197 18.78 -24.82 15.97
CA ASN A 197 20.13 -25.42 15.88
C ASN A 197 21.14 -24.60 16.69
#